data_AF-A0A350IAJ7-F1
#
_entry.id   AF-A0A350IAJ7-F1
#
_cell.length_a   1.000
_cell.length_b   1.000
_cell.length_c   1.000
_cell.angle_alpha   90.00
_cell.angle_beta   90.00
_cell.angle_gamma   90.00
#
_symmetry.space_group_name_H-M   'P 1'
#
loop_
_entity.id
_entity.type
_entity.pdbx_description
1 polymer ?
#
loop_
_entity_poly.entity_id
_entity_poly.type
_entity_poly.pdbx_seq_one_letter_code
_entity_poly.pdbx_strand_id
1 'polypeptide(L)'
;MKAIQIVMKGDERSEEYAYLSRRSFQRAIDDGYLDSIETFDAITPQSEDFQDHVDKYVWSKSLMTLDINSKNSKEDHSPTEKAGMCSHWELMRQQGETDDKFWIMEHDTWLIEERYEAFKLLSEYADNTLYANIGLFMGMYCMDKSFAHWSHYMLTQKDFPINCGPYCVLQRLFRTFTTKHLELPEIDYYGIR
;
A
#
# COMPACT_ATOMS: atom_id res chain seq x y z
N MET A 1 0.29 8.47 14.54
CA MET A 1 0.03 8.38 13.08
C MET A 1 -1.35 7.78 12.87
N LYS A 2 -2.19 8.35 11.99
CA LYS A 2 -3.48 7.74 11.61
C LYS A 2 -3.33 6.58 10.62
N ALA A 3 -4.35 5.74 10.52
CA ALA A 3 -4.49 4.74 9.47
C ALA A 3 -5.64 5.10 8.53
N ILE A 4 -5.45 4.82 7.25
CA ILE A 4 -6.47 4.86 6.20
C ILE A 4 -6.71 3.43 5.75
N GLN A 5 -7.91 2.93 6.01
CA GLN A 5 -8.32 1.57 5.71
C GLN A 5 -9.14 1.52 4.43
N ILE A 6 -8.70 0.73 3.46
CA ILE A 6 -9.38 0.48 2.20
C ILE A 6 -10.58 -0.44 2.46
N VAL A 7 -11.80 0.05 2.19
CA VAL A 7 -13.05 -0.70 2.39
C VAL A 7 -13.93 -0.58 1.15
N MET A 8 -14.45 -1.70 0.65
CA MET A 8 -15.48 -1.70 -0.38
C MET A 8 -16.82 -1.31 0.25
N LYS A 9 -17.24 -0.07 0.04
CA LYS A 9 -18.48 0.49 0.58
C LYS A 9 -19.71 -0.21 -0.01
N GLY A 10 -20.65 -0.57 0.84
CA GLY A 10 -21.87 -1.29 0.45
C GLY A 10 -21.68 -2.79 0.20
N ASP A 11 -20.45 -3.31 0.35
CA ASP A 11 -20.21 -4.76 0.41
C ASP A 11 -20.25 -5.22 1.87
N GLU A 12 -21.29 -5.99 2.24
CA GLU A 12 -21.53 -6.41 3.62
C GLU A 12 -20.35 -7.15 4.25
N ARG A 13 -19.63 -7.97 3.47
CA ARG A 13 -18.49 -8.76 3.96
C ARG A 13 -17.29 -7.88 4.22
N SER A 14 -17.00 -6.98 3.29
CA SER A 14 -15.93 -5.99 3.42
C SER A 14 -16.16 -5.09 4.63
N GLU A 15 -17.39 -4.64 4.85
CA GLU A 15 -17.74 -3.81 6.01
C GLU A 15 -17.66 -4.60 7.33
N GLU A 16 -18.09 -5.87 7.35
CA GLU A 16 -17.93 -6.76 8.51
C GLU A 16 -16.45 -6.98 8.85
N TYR A 17 -15.61 -7.26 7.85
CA TYR A 17 -14.17 -7.42 8.03
C TYR A 17 -13.54 -6.13 8.54
N ALA A 18 -13.89 -4.98 7.97
CA ALA A 18 -13.39 -3.68 8.44
C ALA A 18 -13.78 -3.41 9.90
N TYR A 19 -15.01 -3.73 10.30
CA TYR A 19 -15.45 -3.62 11.69
C TYR A 19 -14.61 -4.50 12.63
N LEU A 20 -14.44 -5.77 12.27
CA LEU A 20 -13.64 -6.73 13.04
C LEU A 20 -12.17 -6.29 13.14
N SER A 21 -11.60 -5.87 12.02
CA SER A 21 -10.26 -5.30 11.92
C SER A 21 -10.09 -4.13 12.89
N ARG A 22 -10.92 -3.08 12.80
CA ARG A 22 -10.85 -1.90 13.68
C ARG A 22 -10.96 -2.28 15.16
N ARG A 23 -11.85 -3.22 15.49
CA ARG A 23 -12.00 -3.72 16.86
C ARG A 23 -10.70 -4.35 17.37
N SER A 24 -9.96 -5.09 16.54
CA SER A 24 -8.66 -5.65 16.94
C SER A 24 -7.59 -4.59 17.21
N PHE A 25 -7.69 -3.41 16.59
CA PHE A 25 -6.78 -2.28 16.78
C PHE A 25 -7.24 -1.29 17.85
N GLN A 26 -8.40 -1.49 18.50
CA GLN A 26 -8.92 -0.53 19.47
C GLN A 26 -7.93 -0.26 20.61
N ARG A 27 -7.26 -1.31 21.10
CA ARG A 27 -6.22 -1.17 22.13
C ARG A 27 -5.05 -0.28 21.69
N ALA A 28 -4.63 -0.39 20.42
CA ALA A 28 -3.57 0.46 19.86
C ALA A 28 -3.98 1.94 19.83
N ILE A 29 -5.26 2.22 19.60
CA ILE A 29 -5.80 3.59 19.64
C ILE A 29 -5.86 4.09 21.08
N ASP A 30 -6.41 3.30 21.99
CA ASP A 30 -6.55 3.67 23.40
C ASP A 30 -5.19 3.93 24.07
N ASP A 31 -4.17 3.13 23.72
CA ASP A 31 -2.80 3.27 24.23
C ASP A 31 -1.97 4.36 23.48
N GLY A 32 -2.53 4.99 22.43
CA GLY A 32 -1.89 6.08 21.70
C GLY A 32 -0.83 5.67 20.65
N TYR A 33 -0.81 4.40 20.24
CA TYR A 33 0.08 3.89 19.17
C TYR A 33 -0.51 4.04 17.76
N LEU A 34 -1.80 4.40 17.67
CA LEU A 34 -2.50 4.73 16.44
C LEU A 34 -3.49 5.87 16.72
N ASP A 35 -3.52 6.92 15.90
CA ASP A 35 -4.34 8.09 16.22
C ASP A 35 -5.83 7.84 15.94
N SER A 36 -6.11 7.20 14.80
CA SER A 36 -7.45 6.88 14.32
C SER A 36 -7.37 5.88 13.16
N ILE A 37 -8.52 5.30 12.80
CA ILE A 37 -8.70 4.55 11.54
C ILE A 37 -9.79 5.24 10.73
N GLU A 38 -9.38 5.87 9.63
CA GLU A 38 -10.26 6.51 8.64
C GLU A 38 -10.56 5.53 7.50
N THR A 39 -11.71 5.68 6.85
CA THR A 39 -12.09 4.82 5.71
C THR A 39 -11.73 5.48 4.39
N PHE A 40 -11.13 4.71 3.50
CA PHE A 40 -11.03 5.02 2.08
C PHE A 40 -11.99 4.11 1.32
N ASP A 41 -12.91 4.72 0.57
CA ASP A 41 -13.84 4.01 -0.31
C ASP A 41 -13.02 3.37 -1.43
N ALA A 42 -12.93 2.03 -1.42
CA ALA A 42 -12.11 1.29 -2.36
C ALA A 42 -12.55 1.55 -3.81
N ILE A 43 -11.57 1.65 -4.71
CA ILE A 43 -11.84 1.59 -6.15
C ILE A 43 -12.28 0.16 -6.46
N THR A 44 -13.41 0.03 -7.14
CA THR A 44 -13.99 -1.26 -7.55
C THR A 44 -14.16 -1.28 -9.07
N PRO A 45 -14.36 -2.46 -9.69
CA PRO A 45 -14.72 -2.52 -11.11
C PRO A 45 -16.04 -1.83 -11.46
N GLN A 46 -16.85 -1.46 -10.47
CA GLN A 46 -18.11 -0.74 -10.61
C GLN A 46 -17.96 0.78 -10.42
N SER A 47 -16.79 1.26 -9.99
CA SER A 47 -16.53 2.69 -9.85
C SER A 47 -16.59 3.38 -11.22
N GLU A 48 -17.21 4.57 -11.29
CA GLU A 48 -17.40 5.30 -12.56
C GLU A 48 -16.07 5.66 -13.23
N ASP A 49 -15.03 5.92 -12.42
CA ASP A 49 -13.68 6.28 -12.82
C ASP A 49 -12.71 5.08 -12.87
N PHE A 50 -13.22 3.84 -12.79
CA PHE A 50 -12.38 2.64 -12.74
C PHE A 50 -11.41 2.57 -13.91
N GLN A 51 -11.88 2.84 -15.13
CA GLN A 51 -11.04 2.78 -16.32
C GLN A 51 -9.98 3.90 -16.32
N ASP A 52 -10.33 5.10 -15.87
CA ASP A 52 -9.39 6.23 -15.74
C ASP A 52 -8.26 5.90 -14.76
N HIS A 53 -8.53 5.11 -13.71
CA HIS A 53 -7.49 4.60 -12.84
C HIS A 53 -6.63 3.53 -13.51
N VAL A 54 -7.23 2.59 -14.23
CA VAL A 54 -6.53 1.49 -14.91
C VAL A 54 -5.58 2.02 -15.99
N ASP A 55 -6.02 3.00 -16.78
CA ASP A 55 -5.28 3.52 -17.94
C ASP A 55 -4.02 4.32 -17.55
N LYS A 56 -3.86 4.68 -16.27
CA LYS A 56 -2.66 5.35 -15.76
C LYS A 56 -1.44 4.43 -15.67
N TYR A 57 -1.63 3.10 -15.75
CA TYR A 57 -0.59 2.14 -15.40
C TYR A 57 -0.29 1.14 -16.51
N VAL A 58 0.96 0.65 -16.52
CA VAL A 58 1.40 -0.40 -17.43
C VAL A 58 1.19 -1.77 -16.79
N TRP A 59 0.09 -2.43 -17.17
CA TRP A 59 -0.24 -3.79 -16.73
C TRP A 59 0.54 -4.82 -17.56
N SER A 60 0.98 -5.89 -16.92
CA SER A 60 1.82 -6.91 -17.56
C SER A 60 1.59 -8.26 -16.92
N LYS A 61 1.89 -9.31 -17.68
CA LYS A 61 1.75 -10.70 -17.24
C LYS A 61 2.46 -10.94 -15.90
N SER A 62 1.76 -11.59 -14.97
CA SER A 62 2.32 -11.90 -13.66
C SER A 62 3.59 -12.74 -13.77
N LEU A 63 4.61 -12.38 -12.99
CA LEU A 63 5.86 -13.12 -12.84
C LEU A 63 5.82 -14.15 -11.71
N MET A 64 4.71 -14.24 -10.96
CA MET A 64 4.60 -15.17 -9.84
C MET A 64 4.49 -16.61 -10.35
N THR A 65 5.32 -17.51 -9.81
CA THR A 65 5.36 -18.92 -10.21
C THR A 65 3.98 -19.60 -10.13
N LEU A 66 3.17 -19.25 -9.13
CA LEU A 66 1.81 -19.78 -8.98
C LEU A 66 0.90 -19.36 -10.14
N ASP A 67 0.99 -18.11 -10.59
CA ASP A 67 0.20 -17.58 -11.70
C ASP A 67 0.66 -18.14 -13.05
N ILE A 68 1.99 -18.27 -13.23
CA ILE A 68 2.59 -18.84 -14.44
C ILE A 68 2.18 -20.30 -14.63
N ASN A 69 2.15 -21.07 -13.55
CA ASN A 69 1.79 -22.49 -13.58
C ASN A 69 0.28 -22.74 -13.50
N SER A 70 -0.53 -21.69 -13.34
CA SER A 70 -1.98 -21.80 -13.34
C SER A 70 -2.49 -22.16 -14.73
N LYS A 71 -3.45 -23.10 -14.80
CA LYS A 71 -4.18 -23.40 -16.04
C LYS A 71 -5.00 -22.21 -16.56
N ASN A 72 -5.21 -21.20 -15.70
CA ASN A 72 -5.90 -19.95 -16.01
C ASN A 72 -4.90 -18.78 -16.10
N SER A 73 -3.73 -19.00 -16.72
CA SER A 73 -2.74 -17.92 -16.86
C SER A 73 -3.37 -16.76 -17.63
N LYS A 74 -3.47 -15.59 -16.99
CA LYS A 74 -4.01 -14.37 -17.59
C LYS A 74 -2.91 -13.68 -18.42
N GLU A 75 -3.33 -12.84 -19.37
CA GLU A 75 -2.40 -11.94 -20.05
C GLU A 75 -1.83 -10.89 -19.09
N ASP A 76 -2.63 -10.48 -18.10
CA ASP A 76 -2.24 -9.61 -16.98
C ASP A 76 -3.03 -9.94 -15.68
N HIS A 77 -3.86 -9.01 -15.19
CA HIS A 77 -4.60 -9.05 -13.93
C HIS A 77 -6.10 -8.89 -14.19
N SER A 78 -6.93 -9.54 -13.39
CA SER A 78 -8.39 -9.36 -13.44
C SER A 78 -8.81 -7.95 -13.03
N PRO A 79 -10.01 -7.49 -13.42
CA PRO A 79 -10.53 -6.19 -13.02
C PRO A 79 -10.51 -5.96 -11.50
N THR A 80 -10.85 -6.98 -10.71
CA THR A 80 -10.82 -6.91 -9.23
C THR A 80 -9.41 -6.74 -8.69
N GLU A 81 -8.42 -7.48 -9.23
CA GLU A 81 -7.01 -7.32 -8.84
C GLU A 81 -6.49 -5.91 -9.20
N LYS A 82 -6.85 -5.41 -10.39
CA LYS A 82 -6.49 -4.05 -10.80
C LYS A 82 -7.13 -2.99 -9.89
N ALA A 83 -8.42 -3.14 -9.57
CA ALA A 83 -9.14 -2.21 -8.70
C ALA A 83 -8.54 -2.13 -7.29
N GLY A 84 -8.19 -3.29 -6.71
CA GLY A 84 -7.46 -3.36 -5.43
C GLY A 84 -6.13 -2.62 -5.52
N MET A 85 -5.30 -2.91 -6.52
CA MET A 85 -4.02 -2.22 -6.72
C MET A 85 -4.18 -0.72 -6.93
N CYS A 86 -5.15 -0.28 -7.72
CA CYS A 86 -5.46 1.14 -7.91
C CYS A 86 -5.79 1.83 -6.58
N SER A 87 -6.51 1.16 -5.67
CA SER A 87 -6.80 1.70 -4.33
C SER A 87 -5.52 1.96 -3.52
N HIS A 88 -4.57 1.02 -3.56
CA HIS A 88 -3.26 1.22 -2.92
C HIS A 88 -2.44 2.34 -3.58
N TRP A 89 -2.45 2.43 -4.91
CA TRP A 89 -1.69 3.45 -5.64
C TRP A 89 -2.28 4.84 -5.49
N GLU A 90 -3.59 4.95 -5.29
CA GLU A 90 -4.23 6.23 -4.97
C GLU A 90 -3.80 6.73 -3.58
N LEU A 91 -3.71 5.84 -2.59
CA LEU A 91 -3.17 6.19 -1.26
C LEU A 91 -1.66 6.48 -1.30
N MET A 92 -0.90 5.81 -2.18
CA MET A 92 0.50 6.16 -2.46
C MET A 92 0.60 7.59 -3.03
N ARG A 93 -0.24 7.93 -4.02
CA ARG A 93 -0.30 9.28 -4.59
C ARG A 93 -0.55 10.32 -3.51
N GLN A 94 -1.53 10.07 -2.64
CA GLN A 94 -1.86 10.97 -1.53
C GLN A 94 -0.66 11.18 -0.59
N GLN A 95 0.04 10.11 -0.15
CA GLN A 95 1.27 10.28 0.67
C GLN A 95 2.39 11.02 -0.06
N GLY A 96 2.46 10.91 -1.39
CA GLY A 96 3.44 11.64 -2.21
C GLY A 96 3.13 13.12 -2.40
N GLU A 97 1.89 13.55 -2.15
CA GLU A 97 1.42 14.92 -2.35
C GLU A 97 1.25 15.69 -1.03
N THR A 98 1.01 15.00 0.07
CA THR A 98 0.87 15.60 1.40
C THR A 98 2.16 15.50 2.21
N ASP A 99 2.28 16.29 3.28
CA ASP A 99 3.33 16.09 4.30
C ASP A 99 2.92 15.03 5.35
N ASP A 100 1.66 14.58 5.28
CA ASP A 100 1.10 13.61 6.20
C ASP A 100 1.52 12.20 5.83
N LYS A 101 2.33 11.60 6.70
CA LYS A 101 2.56 10.16 6.69
C LYS A 101 1.44 9.44 7.42
N PHE A 102 0.89 8.40 6.80
CA PHE A 102 -0.18 7.60 7.38
C PHE A 102 -0.02 6.11 7.08
N TRP A 103 -0.63 5.27 7.91
CA TRP A 103 -0.74 3.85 7.63
C TRP A 103 -1.80 3.60 6.56
N ILE A 104 -1.51 2.70 5.63
CA ILE A 104 -2.48 2.13 4.71
C ILE A 104 -2.80 0.72 5.21
N MET A 105 -4.09 0.42 5.33
CA MET A 105 -4.58 -0.87 5.84
C MET A 105 -5.61 -1.49 4.91
N GLU A 106 -5.60 -2.81 4.80
CA GLU A 106 -6.68 -3.56 4.13
C GLU A 106 -7.84 -3.79 5.12
N HIS A 107 -9.06 -3.98 4.59
CA HIS A 107 -10.26 -4.18 5.42
C HIS A 107 -10.19 -5.38 6.36
N ASP A 108 -9.40 -6.39 6.04
CA ASP A 108 -9.30 -7.67 6.73
C ASP A 108 -8.00 -7.78 7.55
N THR A 109 -7.30 -6.67 7.73
CA THR A 109 -6.09 -6.62 8.55
C THR A 109 -6.42 -6.80 10.02
N TRP A 110 -5.84 -7.83 10.65
CA TRP A 110 -6.14 -8.18 12.05
C TRP A 110 -4.89 -8.07 12.94
N LEU A 111 -5.00 -7.34 14.05
CA LEU A 111 -3.95 -7.29 15.06
C LEU A 111 -4.02 -8.51 15.98
N ILE A 112 -3.00 -9.35 15.91
CA ILE A 112 -2.85 -10.51 16.78
C ILE A 112 -2.39 -10.02 18.16
N GLU A 113 -3.14 -10.33 19.21
CA GLU A 113 -2.89 -9.85 20.58
C GLU A 113 -1.47 -10.22 21.07
N GLU A 114 -1.01 -11.42 20.75
CA GLU A 114 0.33 -11.91 21.11
C GLU A 114 1.46 -11.13 20.41
N ARG A 115 1.13 -10.35 19.39
CA ARG A 115 2.07 -9.48 18.64
C ARG A 115 1.96 -8.02 19.04
N TYR A 116 1.12 -7.66 20.00
CA TYR A 116 0.87 -6.27 20.36
C TYR A 116 2.13 -5.50 20.76
N GLU A 117 3.00 -6.09 21.59
CA GLU A 117 4.25 -5.43 21.99
C GLU A 117 5.22 -5.24 20.82
N ALA A 118 5.22 -6.17 19.85
CA ALA A 118 6.01 -5.99 18.62
C ALA A 118 5.40 -4.90 17.73
N PHE A 119 4.08 -4.82 17.64
CA PHE A 119 3.38 -3.76 16.92
C PHE A 119 3.74 -2.38 17.47
N LYS A 120 3.70 -2.18 18.79
CA LYS A 120 4.07 -0.92 19.44
C LYS A 120 5.47 -0.46 19.06
N LEU A 121 6.44 -1.36 19.17
CA LEU A 121 7.82 -1.08 18.81
C LEU A 121 7.94 -0.66 17.34
N LEU A 122 7.32 -1.42 16.44
CA LEU A 122 7.38 -1.16 15.01
C LEU A 122 6.64 0.12 14.61
N SER A 123 5.52 0.44 15.26
CA SER A 123 4.76 1.65 14.96
C SER A 123 5.50 2.93 15.35
N GLU A 124 6.24 2.92 16.46
CA GLU A 124 7.11 4.02 16.89
C GLU A 124 8.27 4.25 15.89
N TYR A 125 8.92 3.19 15.42
CA TYR A 125 10.01 3.32 14.46
C TYR A 125 9.55 3.77 13.08
N ALA A 126 8.32 3.44 12.69
CA ALA A 126 7.84 3.62 11.34
C ALA A 126 7.91 5.06 10.87
N ASP A 127 7.69 6.04 11.76
CA ASP A 127 7.66 7.46 11.43
C ASP A 127 8.94 7.92 10.71
N ASN A 128 10.10 7.44 11.17
CA ASN A 128 11.43 7.82 10.66
C ASN A 128 11.98 6.90 9.55
N THR A 129 11.13 6.10 8.89
CA THR A 129 11.54 5.20 7.80
C THR A 129 11.01 5.67 6.45
N LEU A 130 11.73 5.38 5.36
CA LEU A 130 11.24 5.64 3.99
C LEU A 130 10.05 4.73 3.61
N TYR A 131 10.02 3.53 4.19
CA TYR A 131 8.99 2.53 3.98
C TYR A 131 8.96 1.60 5.18
N ALA A 132 7.78 1.40 5.77
CA ALA A 132 7.54 0.39 6.79
C ALA A 132 6.39 -0.50 6.35
N ASN A 133 6.56 -1.82 6.47
CA ASN A 133 5.49 -2.79 6.28
C ASN A 133 5.52 -3.74 7.47
N ILE A 134 4.50 -3.64 8.32
CA ILE A 134 4.39 -4.39 9.57
C ILE A 134 3.32 -5.49 9.46
N GLY A 135 2.46 -5.41 8.45
CA GLY A 135 1.44 -6.41 8.15
C GLY A 135 1.93 -7.50 7.21
N LEU A 136 1.24 -8.64 7.21
CA LEU A 136 1.43 -9.68 6.21
C LEU A 136 1.03 -9.12 4.83
N PHE A 137 1.90 -9.24 3.83
CA PHE A 137 1.64 -8.86 2.43
C PHE A 137 1.01 -7.47 2.19
N MET A 138 1.37 -6.45 2.99
CA MET A 138 0.77 -5.08 2.96
C MET A 138 -0.54 -4.91 3.73
N GLY A 139 -0.90 -5.81 4.65
CA GLY A 139 -2.02 -5.56 5.55
C GLY A 139 -1.89 -4.25 6.34
N MET A 140 -0.66 -3.82 6.67
CA MET A 140 -0.42 -2.49 7.24
C MET A 140 0.97 -1.97 6.88
N TYR A 141 1.03 -0.84 6.17
CA TYR A 141 2.28 -0.25 5.69
C TYR A 141 2.18 1.26 5.53
N CYS A 142 3.31 1.95 5.49
CA CYS A 142 3.38 3.39 5.21
C CYS A 142 4.64 3.70 4.42
N MET A 143 4.65 4.84 3.74
CA MET A 143 5.77 5.34 2.95
C MET A 143 6.11 6.75 3.40
N ASP A 144 7.35 7.19 3.25
CA ASP A 144 7.62 8.62 3.34
C ASP A 144 7.18 9.32 2.04
N LYS A 145 7.01 10.64 2.14
CA LYS A 145 6.60 11.49 1.01
C LYS A 145 7.49 11.34 -0.22
N SER A 146 8.81 11.31 -0.04
CA SER A 146 9.76 11.25 -1.15
C SER A 146 9.67 9.92 -1.90
N PHE A 147 9.63 8.81 -1.17
CA PHE A 147 9.47 7.49 -1.78
C PHE A 147 8.09 7.32 -2.42
N ALA A 148 7.02 7.76 -1.77
CA ALA A 148 5.66 7.69 -2.29
C ALA A 148 5.51 8.50 -3.59
N HIS A 149 6.02 9.74 -3.61
CA HIS A 149 6.03 10.60 -4.79
C HIS A 149 6.81 9.96 -5.95
N TRP A 150 8.04 9.52 -5.69
CA TRP A 150 8.87 8.87 -6.71
C TRP A 150 8.21 7.61 -7.25
N SER A 151 7.65 6.77 -6.37
CA SER A 151 7.02 5.50 -6.75
C SER A 151 5.80 5.72 -7.64
N HIS A 152 4.93 6.67 -7.29
CA HIS A 152 3.77 7.02 -8.09
C HIS A 152 4.19 7.59 -9.46
N TYR A 153 5.23 8.43 -9.50
CA TYR A 153 5.81 8.93 -10.75
C TYR A 153 6.35 7.79 -11.63
N MET A 154 7.04 6.81 -11.05
CA MET A 154 7.54 5.66 -11.80
C MET A 154 6.41 4.82 -12.41
N LEU A 155 5.35 4.59 -11.65
CA LEU A 155 4.18 3.82 -12.08
C LEU A 155 3.41 4.50 -13.23
N THR A 156 3.35 5.83 -13.23
CA THR A 156 2.48 6.59 -14.16
C THR A 156 3.23 7.26 -15.32
N GLN A 157 4.53 7.54 -15.18
CA GLN A 157 5.31 8.34 -16.15
C GLN A 157 6.55 7.63 -16.70
N LYS A 158 6.91 6.47 -16.17
CA LYS A 158 8.14 5.73 -16.55
C LYS A 158 7.88 4.28 -16.93
N ASP A 159 6.64 3.97 -17.29
CA ASP A 159 6.22 2.65 -17.76
C ASP A 159 6.67 1.50 -16.84
N PHE A 160 6.70 1.72 -15.52
CA PHE A 160 7.08 0.67 -14.58
C PHE A 160 6.03 -0.46 -14.62
N PRO A 161 6.40 -1.70 -15.02
CA PRO A 161 5.40 -2.73 -15.26
C PRO A 161 4.85 -3.29 -13.95
N ILE A 162 3.52 -3.29 -13.82
CA ILE A 162 2.76 -4.00 -12.80
C ILE A 162 2.60 -5.44 -13.27
N ASN A 163 3.37 -6.36 -12.70
CA ASN A 163 3.48 -7.76 -13.11
C ASN A 163 3.46 -8.73 -11.93
N CYS A 164 2.82 -8.32 -10.82
CA CYS A 164 2.61 -9.08 -9.60
C CYS A 164 1.61 -8.34 -8.72
N GLY A 165 1.27 -8.89 -7.55
CA GLY A 165 0.42 -8.22 -6.56
C GLY A 165 1.06 -6.94 -5.97
N PRO A 166 0.28 -6.11 -5.26
CA PRO A 166 0.73 -4.79 -4.77
C PRO A 166 2.00 -4.89 -3.93
N TYR A 167 2.12 -5.90 -3.06
CA TYR A 167 3.32 -6.14 -2.25
C TYR A 167 4.58 -6.29 -3.08
N CYS A 168 4.56 -7.16 -4.08
CA CYS A 168 5.73 -7.42 -4.90
C CYS A 168 6.09 -6.21 -5.77
N VAL A 169 5.09 -5.46 -6.26
CA VAL A 169 5.33 -4.21 -7.01
C VAL A 169 6.00 -3.18 -6.10
N LEU A 170 5.48 -2.96 -4.90
CA LEU A 170 6.02 -1.98 -3.95
C LEU A 170 7.44 -2.35 -3.51
N GLN A 171 7.72 -3.63 -3.26
CA GLN A 171 9.07 -4.11 -2.95
C GLN A 171 10.05 -3.84 -4.11
N ARG A 172 9.63 -4.06 -5.36
CA ARG A 172 10.47 -3.74 -6.54
C ARG A 172 10.70 -2.24 -6.68
N LEU A 173 9.69 -1.42 -6.44
CA LEU A 173 9.82 0.04 -6.42
C LEU A 173 10.79 0.49 -5.34
N PHE A 174 10.61 0.04 -4.09
CA PHE A 174 11.47 0.43 -2.98
C PHE A 174 12.92 -0.01 -3.17
N ARG A 175 13.15 -1.23 -3.66
CA ARG A 175 14.49 -1.69 -4.00
C ARG A 175 15.11 -0.83 -5.10
N THR A 176 14.34 -0.46 -6.12
CA THR A 176 14.83 0.40 -7.21
C THR A 176 15.15 1.81 -6.71
N PHE A 177 14.29 2.36 -5.85
CA PHE A 177 14.50 3.66 -5.22
C PHE A 177 15.82 3.69 -4.43
N THR A 178 15.99 2.74 -3.52
CA THR A 178 17.15 2.66 -2.62
C THR A 178 18.45 2.29 -3.30
N THR A 179 18.43 1.47 -4.36
CA THR A 179 19.68 1.00 -5.03
C THR A 179 20.03 1.76 -6.29
N LYS A 180 19.15 2.65 -6.78
CA LYS A 180 19.41 3.45 -7.99
C LYS A 180 19.11 4.92 -7.80
N HIS A 181 17.93 5.29 -7.31
CA HIS A 181 17.54 6.69 -7.24
C HIS A 181 18.31 7.45 -6.15
N LEU A 182 18.41 6.88 -4.94
CA LEU A 182 19.15 7.50 -3.84
C LEU A 182 20.66 7.53 -4.05
N GLU A 183 21.19 6.71 -4.97
CA GLU A 183 22.60 6.67 -5.36
C GLU A 183 22.97 7.72 -6.44
N LEU A 184 22.00 8.51 -6.92
CA LEU A 184 22.27 9.54 -7.92
C LEU A 184 23.11 10.69 -7.32
N PRO A 185 24.16 11.18 -8.02
CA PRO A 185 25.05 12.22 -7.49
C PRO A 185 24.36 13.55 -7.13
N GLU A 186 23.18 13.82 -7.65
CA GLU A 186 22.37 15.00 -7.35
C GLU A 186 21.51 14.83 -6.08
N ILE A 187 21.30 13.60 -5.61
CA ILE A 187 20.51 13.31 -4.41
C ILE A 187 21.45 13.35 -3.19
N ASP A 188 21.17 14.23 -2.24
CA ASP A 188 21.87 14.28 -0.96
C ASP A 188 21.09 13.50 0.10
N TYR A 189 21.15 12.17 0.02
CA TYR A 189 20.44 11.30 0.95
C TYR A 189 20.99 11.41 2.39
N TYR A 190 22.30 11.55 2.53
CA TYR A 190 22.94 11.62 3.85
C TYR A 190 22.95 13.03 4.44
N GLY A 191 22.68 14.07 3.64
CA GLY A 191 22.80 15.47 4.08
C GLY A 191 24.25 15.89 4.36
N ILE A 192 25.22 15.23 3.74
CA ILE A 192 26.66 15.45 3.98
C ILE A 192 27.26 16.06 2.71
N ARG A 193 27.12 17.38 2.55
CA ARG A 193 27.81 18.16 1.51
C ARG A 193 28.44 19.43 2.09
#